data_AF-A0A553C7U0-F1
#
_entry.id   AF-A0A553C7U0-F1
#
_cell.length_a   1.000
_cell.length_b   1.000
_cell.length_c   1.000
_cell.angle_alpha   90.00
_cell.angle_beta   90.00
_cell.angle_gamma   90.00
#
_symmetry.space_group_name_H-M   'P 1'
#
loop_
_entity.id
_entity.type
_entity.pdbx_description
1 polymer ?
#
loop_
_entity_poly.entity_id
_entity_poly.type
_entity_poly.pdbx_seq_one_letter_code
_entity_poly.pdbx_strand_id
1 'polypeptide(L)'
;MTFKQKTHQYYLQLIQDRVDAFRDMIVALTEDSKNDAKGSAGDKHETALSMMHIEQEKLNHKLKEVLAQKAILDKIDSATIAKTIIVGSLVKANGIYLYLSAALPKIAVDGINVIALSPQSPLGNKLMGNEVGFSFEINGTKYLIESIE
;
A
#
# COMPACT_ATOMS: atom_id res chain seq x y z
N MET A 1 -19.10 7.94 -10.28
CA MET A 1 -17.73 7.56 -9.87
C MET A 1 -17.25 6.46 -10.80
N THR A 2 -16.13 6.66 -11.49
CA THR A 2 -15.56 5.67 -12.43
C THR A 2 -14.98 4.48 -11.67
N PHE A 3 -14.66 3.38 -12.38
CA PHE A 3 -14.06 2.21 -11.76
C PHE A 3 -12.69 2.52 -11.14
N LYS A 4 -11.88 3.36 -11.81
CA LYS A 4 -10.65 3.95 -11.28
C LYS A 4 -10.87 4.71 -9.96
N GLN A 5 -11.87 5.59 -9.91
CA GLN A 5 -12.16 6.38 -8.71
C GLN A 5 -12.60 5.49 -7.54
N LYS A 6 -13.44 4.47 -7.79
CA LYS A 6 -13.82 3.47 -6.77
C LYS A 6 -12.61 2.70 -6.25
N THR A 7 -11.73 2.27 -7.16
CA THR A 7 -10.47 1.58 -6.83
C THR A 7 -9.58 2.45 -5.96
N HIS A 8 -9.39 3.71 -6.35
CA HIS A 8 -8.58 4.66 -5.61
C HIS A 8 -9.13 4.90 -4.20
N GLN A 9 -10.44 5.13 -4.07
CA GLN A 9 -11.10 5.32 -2.78
C GLN A 9 -10.99 4.08 -1.89
N TYR A 10 -11.14 2.88 -2.45
CA TYR A 10 -10.97 1.64 -1.71
C TYR A 10 -9.55 1.54 -1.12
N TYR A 11 -8.52 1.83 -1.92
CA TYR A 11 -7.14 1.82 -1.44
C TYR A 11 -6.87 2.91 -0.39
N LEU A 12 -7.47 4.10 -0.51
CA LEU A 12 -7.41 5.15 0.50
C LEU A 12 -8.02 4.69 1.83
N GLN A 13 -9.18 4.02 1.80
CA GLN A 13 -9.78 3.47 3.01
C GLN A 13 -8.89 2.38 3.61
N LEU A 14 -8.45 1.42 2.80
CA LEU A 14 -7.59 0.32 3.24
C LEU A 14 -6.30 0.81 3.90
N ILE A 15 -5.66 1.84 3.33
CA ILE A 15 -4.42 2.37 3.90
C ILE A 15 -4.70 3.15 5.19
N GLN A 16 -5.82 3.86 5.27
CA GLN A 16 -6.22 4.58 6.48
C GLN A 16 -6.50 3.61 7.63
N ASP A 17 -7.26 2.54 7.37
CA ASP A 17 -7.54 1.49 8.37
C ASP A 17 -6.25 0.88 8.92
N ARG A 18 -5.23 0.71 8.06
CA ARG A 18 -3.90 0.23 8.47
C ARG A 18 -3.14 1.25 9.32
N VAL A 19 -3.19 2.53 8.94
CA VAL A 19 -2.58 3.60 9.75
C VAL A 19 -3.17 3.61 11.15
N ASP A 20 -4.50 3.53 11.25
CA ASP A 20 -5.21 3.58 12.52
C ASP A 20 -4.91 2.33 13.36
N ALA A 21 -4.95 1.13 12.77
CA ALA A 21 -4.57 -0.10 13.45
C ALA A 21 -3.14 -0.06 14.02
N PHE A 22 -2.16 0.45 13.25
CA PHE A 22 -0.78 0.59 13.76
C PHE A 22 -0.65 1.62 14.88
N ARG A 23 -1.38 2.73 14.80
CA ARG A 23 -1.40 3.73 15.88
C ARG A 23 -2.00 3.16 17.16
N ASP A 24 -3.12 2.46 17.06
CA ASP A 24 -3.80 1.85 18.20
C ASP A 24 -2.90 0.81 18.89
N MET A 25 -2.22 -0.05 18.11
CA MET A 25 -1.26 -1.02 18.64
C MET A 25 -0.09 -0.33 19.37
N ILE A 26 0.43 0.78 18.83
CA ILE A 26 1.51 1.55 19.47
C ILE A 26 1.02 2.18 20.79
N VAL A 27 -0.19 2.73 20.81
CA VAL A 27 -0.78 3.33 22.03
C VAL A 27 -0.95 2.27 23.11
N ALA A 28 -1.58 1.14 22.78
CA ALA A 28 -1.79 0.04 23.72
C ALA A 28 -0.46 -0.47 24.32
N LEU A 29 0.54 -0.71 23.47
CA LEU A 29 1.85 -1.17 23.92
C LEU A 29 2.58 -0.14 24.83
N THR A 30 2.36 1.15 24.57
CA THR A 30 2.93 2.24 25.39
C THR A 30 2.27 2.33 26.75
N GLU A 31 0.95 2.08 26.83
CA GLU A 31 0.20 2.06 28.08
C GLU A 31 0.61 0.85 28.94
N ASP A 32 0.74 -0.33 28.33
CA ASP A 32 1.22 -1.55 28.99
C ASP A 32 2.63 -1.36 29.56
N SER A 33 3.55 -0.79 28.78
CA SER A 33 4.93 -0.51 29.22
C SER A 33 4.97 0.42 30.44
N LYS A 34 4.07 1.42 30.52
CA LYS A 34 3.99 2.35 31.67
C LYS A 34 3.45 1.67 32.92
N ASN A 35 2.51 0.74 32.77
CA ASN A 35 1.94 0.00 33.90
C ASN A 35 2.97 -0.97 34.50
N ASP A 36 3.72 -1.67 33.66
CA ASP A 36 4.78 -2.59 34.11
C ASP A 36 5.96 -1.83 34.76
N ALA A 37 6.32 -0.65 34.25
CA ALA A 37 7.40 0.17 34.83
C ALA A 37 7.09 0.70 36.24
N LYS A 38 5.81 0.87 36.61
CA LYS A 38 5.41 1.33 37.95
C LYS A 38 5.40 0.22 39.00
N GLY A 39 5.48 -1.05 38.57
CA GLY A 39 5.17 -2.20 39.41
C GLY A 39 6.36 -2.95 40.02
N SER A 40 7.64 -2.59 39.83
CA SER A 40 8.69 -3.59 40.13
C SER A 40 10.08 -3.15 40.58
N ALA A 41 10.64 -4.00 41.45
CA ALA A 41 12.02 -4.10 41.88
C ALA A 41 12.58 -5.48 41.46
N GLY A 42 13.34 -5.58 40.34
CA GLY A 42 14.14 -6.78 39.99
C GLY A 42 14.46 -7.01 38.49
N ASP A 43 15.52 -7.80 38.22
CA ASP A 43 16.12 -8.12 36.89
C ASP A 43 15.17 -8.71 35.83
N LYS A 44 14.11 -9.44 36.22
CA LYS A 44 13.21 -10.12 35.26
C LYS A 44 12.37 -9.13 34.43
N HIS A 45 12.17 -7.91 34.92
CA HIS A 45 11.40 -6.88 34.22
C HIS A 45 12.21 -6.17 33.13
N GLU A 46 13.53 -6.08 33.26
CA GLU A 46 14.38 -5.40 32.27
C GLU A 46 14.35 -6.11 30.90
N THR A 47 14.21 -7.44 30.90
CA THR A 47 14.06 -8.22 29.66
C THR A 47 12.69 -8.02 29.02
N ALA A 48 11.61 -7.99 29.81
CA ALA A 48 10.25 -7.77 29.31
C ALA A 48 10.08 -6.36 28.72
N LEU A 49 10.59 -5.34 29.41
CA LEU A 49 10.58 -3.96 28.94
C LEU A 49 11.41 -3.79 27.65
N SER A 50 12.58 -4.42 27.57
CA SER A 50 13.41 -4.40 26.35
C SER A 50 12.68 -5.02 25.15
N MET A 51 11.95 -6.13 25.36
CA MET A 51 11.13 -6.75 24.31
C MET A 51 9.97 -5.85 23.86
N MET A 52 9.32 -5.13 24.79
CA MET A 52 8.29 -4.15 24.45
C MET A 52 8.85 -3.00 23.61
N HIS A 53 10.03 -2.48 23.94
CA HIS A 53 10.70 -1.45 23.14
C HIS A 53 10.99 -1.93 21.71
N ILE A 54 11.52 -3.15 21.54
CA ILE A 54 11.78 -3.74 20.23
C ILE A 54 10.50 -3.85 19.41
N GLU A 55 9.39 -4.27 20.03
CA GLU A 55 8.10 -4.36 19.33
C GLU A 55 7.56 -2.98 18.95
N GLN A 56 7.72 -1.98 19.83
CA GLN A 56 7.36 -0.60 19.54
C GLN A 56 8.16 -0.04 18.34
N GLU A 57 9.46 -0.32 18.26
CA GLU A 57 10.29 0.07 17.11
C GLU A 57 9.81 -0.58 15.80
N LYS A 58 9.47 -1.88 15.84
CA LYS A 58 8.92 -2.59 14.67
C LYS A 58 7.59 -2.00 14.21
N LEU A 59 6.68 -1.69 15.14
CA LEU A 59 5.39 -1.09 14.81
C LEU A 59 5.57 0.32 14.23
N ASN A 60 6.47 1.12 14.78
CA ASN A 60 6.80 2.45 14.23
C ASN A 60 7.38 2.36 12.81
N HIS A 61 8.24 1.36 12.55
CA HIS A 61 8.76 1.13 11.20
C HIS A 61 7.63 0.81 10.21
N LYS A 62 6.73 -0.12 10.57
CA LYS A 62 5.56 -0.46 9.75
C LYS A 62 4.63 0.74 9.52
N LEU A 63 4.37 1.54 10.56
CA LEU A 63 3.58 2.76 10.45
C LEU A 63 4.21 3.75 9.46
N LYS A 64 5.53 3.94 9.52
CA LYS A 64 6.26 4.80 8.59
C LYS A 64 6.12 4.33 7.13
N GLU A 65 6.21 3.02 6.89
CA GLU A 65 6.01 2.43 5.57
C GLU A 65 4.60 2.68 5.04
N VAL A 66 3.57 2.43 5.85
CA VAL A 66 2.16 2.65 5.49
C VAL A 66 1.87 4.14 5.25
N LEU A 67 2.43 5.04 6.06
CA LEU A 67 2.31 6.49 5.84
C LEU A 67 2.95 6.93 4.53
N ALA A 68 4.10 6.36 4.15
CA ALA A 68 4.72 6.63 2.86
C ALA A 68 3.84 6.15 1.69
N GLN A 69 3.20 4.98 1.82
CA GLN A 69 2.23 4.48 0.84
C GLN A 69 0.99 5.39 0.76
N LYS A 70 0.44 5.83 1.90
CA LYS A 70 -0.68 6.78 1.95
C LYS A 70 -0.32 8.10 1.27
N ALA A 71 0.87 8.64 1.52
CA ALA A 71 1.31 9.88 0.91
C ALA A 71 1.43 9.80 -0.62
N ILE A 72 1.68 8.61 -1.19
CA ILE A 72 1.62 8.39 -2.63
C ILE A 72 0.17 8.42 -3.12
N LEU A 73 -0.74 7.74 -2.43
CA LEU A 73 -2.17 7.73 -2.77
C LEU A 73 -2.77 9.14 -2.67
N ASP A 74 -2.52 9.88 -1.60
CA ASP A 74 -3.06 11.24 -1.39
C ASP A 74 -2.65 12.24 -2.50
N LYS A 75 -1.56 11.95 -3.23
CA LYS A 75 -1.08 12.79 -4.35
C LYS A 75 -1.70 12.43 -5.70
N ILE A 76 -2.39 11.29 -5.79
CA ILE A 76 -3.01 10.84 -7.04
C ILE A 76 -4.35 11.55 -7.21
N ASP A 77 -4.49 12.29 -8.31
CA ASP A 77 -5.80 12.72 -8.78
C ASP A 77 -6.44 11.61 -9.63
N SER A 78 -7.39 10.89 -9.03
CA SER A 78 -8.12 9.81 -9.70
C SER A 78 -9.07 10.28 -10.81
N ALA A 79 -9.31 11.59 -10.95
CA ALA A 79 -10.10 12.16 -12.06
C ALA A 79 -9.24 12.49 -13.30
N THR A 80 -7.90 12.49 -13.17
CA THR A 80 -7.00 12.76 -14.29
C THR A 80 -7.14 11.68 -15.37
N ILE A 81 -7.36 12.10 -16.61
CA ILE A 81 -7.34 11.25 -17.81
C ILE A 81 -5.98 11.39 -18.47
N ALA A 82 -5.21 10.30 -18.51
CA ALA A 82 -3.87 10.28 -19.07
C ALA A 82 -3.83 9.47 -20.38
N LYS A 83 -3.10 9.97 -21.39
CA LYS A 83 -2.88 9.24 -22.65
C LYS A 83 -1.87 8.11 -22.48
N THR A 84 -0.84 8.36 -21.67
CA THR A 84 0.20 7.40 -21.29
C THR A 84 -0.03 6.94 -19.85
N ILE A 85 0.51 5.78 -19.51
CA ILE A 85 0.44 5.23 -18.16
C ILE A 85 1.32 6.07 -17.22
N ILE A 86 0.71 6.63 -16.18
CA ILE A 86 1.36 7.43 -15.13
C ILE A 86 1.02 6.87 -13.75
N VAL A 87 1.66 7.41 -12.71
CA VAL A 87 1.23 7.14 -11.33
C VAL A 87 -0.22 7.59 -11.18
N GLY A 88 -1.06 6.70 -10.68
CA GLY A 88 -2.50 6.88 -10.56
C GLY A 88 -3.31 6.29 -11.71
N SER A 89 -2.68 5.81 -12.79
CA SER A 89 -3.40 5.12 -13.88
C SER A 89 -3.92 3.76 -13.44
N LEU A 90 -5.15 3.45 -13.87
CA LEU A 90 -5.69 2.11 -13.86
C LEU A 90 -5.54 1.50 -15.25
N VAL A 91 -4.76 0.43 -15.35
CA VAL A 91 -4.41 -0.22 -16.61
C VAL A 91 -5.09 -1.57 -16.69
N LYS A 92 -5.74 -1.85 -17.81
CA LYS A 92 -6.19 -3.21 -18.12
C LYS A 92 -5.18 -3.84 -19.06
N ALA A 93 -4.58 -4.95 -18.64
CA ALA A 93 -3.66 -5.72 -19.46
C ALA A 93 -3.99 -7.21 -19.39
N ASN A 94 -4.23 -7.84 -20.54
CA ASN A 94 -4.65 -9.24 -20.66
C ASN A 94 -5.84 -9.61 -19.74
N GLY A 95 -6.83 -8.72 -19.60
CA GLY A 95 -7.97 -8.93 -18.72
C GLY A 95 -7.70 -8.70 -17.22
N ILE A 96 -6.47 -8.37 -16.83
CA ILE A 96 -6.09 -8.08 -15.44
C ILE A 96 -6.07 -6.57 -15.22
N TYR A 97 -6.62 -6.11 -14.10
CA TYR A 97 -6.55 -4.70 -13.70
C TYR A 97 -5.34 -4.44 -12.81
N LEU A 98 -4.52 -3.51 -13.25
CA LEU A 98 -3.26 -3.09 -12.63
C LEU A 98 -3.36 -1.62 -12.27
N TYR A 99 -3.21 -1.29 -10.99
CA TYR A 99 -3.29 0.08 -10.50
C TYR A 99 -1.89 0.59 -10.15
N LEU A 100 -1.36 1.50 -10.96
CA LEU A 100 0.02 1.98 -10.82
C LEU A 100 0.08 3.03 -9.71
N SER A 101 0.52 2.65 -8.51
CA SER A 101 0.46 3.49 -7.32
C SER A 101 1.54 3.11 -6.30
N ALA A 102 1.16 2.81 -5.05
CA ALA A 102 2.01 2.15 -4.07
C ALA A 102 1.88 0.63 -4.21
N ALA A 103 2.88 -0.12 -3.73
CA ALA A 103 2.75 -1.58 -3.63
C ALA A 103 1.78 -1.92 -2.49
N LEU A 104 0.56 -2.33 -2.85
CA LEU A 104 -0.53 -2.60 -1.90
C LEU A 104 -1.12 -3.99 -2.17
N PRO A 105 -1.83 -4.58 -1.18
CA PRO A 105 -2.48 -5.86 -1.38
C PRO A 105 -3.47 -5.83 -2.54
N LYS A 106 -3.68 -6.98 -3.16
CA LYS A 106 -4.77 -7.18 -4.11
C LYS A 106 -6.11 -6.92 -3.42
N ILE A 107 -7.00 -6.19 -4.10
CA ILE A 107 -8.36 -5.92 -3.66
C ILE A 107 -9.37 -6.42 -4.69
N ALA A 108 -10.65 -6.49 -4.29
CA ALA A 108 -11.77 -6.71 -5.20
C ALA A 108 -12.72 -5.51 -5.11
N VAL A 109 -12.96 -4.86 -6.25
CA VAL A 109 -13.89 -3.72 -6.37
C VAL A 109 -14.97 -4.15 -7.36
N ASP A 110 -16.24 -4.08 -6.95
CA ASP A 110 -17.38 -4.55 -7.75
C ASP A 110 -17.20 -6.01 -8.27
N GLY A 111 -16.54 -6.87 -7.48
CA GLY A 111 -16.23 -8.26 -7.86
C GLY A 111 -15.04 -8.42 -8.83
N ILE A 112 -14.40 -7.32 -9.22
CA ILE A 112 -13.24 -7.31 -10.12
C ILE A 112 -11.96 -7.16 -9.30
N ASN A 113 -11.02 -8.08 -9.55
CA ASN A 113 -9.72 -8.08 -8.91
C ASN A 113 -8.83 -6.96 -9.45
N VAL A 114 -8.25 -6.17 -8.56
CA VAL A 114 -7.27 -5.12 -8.88
C VAL A 114 -5.97 -5.36 -8.13
N ILE A 115 -4.85 -5.29 -8.84
CA ILE A 115 -3.51 -5.43 -8.28
C ILE A 115 -2.84 -4.06 -8.27
N ALA A 116 -2.52 -3.53 -7.09
CA ALA A 116 -1.73 -2.32 -6.96
C ALA A 116 -0.24 -2.64 -7.00
N LEU A 117 0.49 -1.88 -7.81
CA LEU A 117 1.93 -2.07 -7.98
C LEU A 117 2.66 -0.73 -8.10
N SER A 118 3.91 -0.71 -7.62
CA SER A 118 4.72 0.49 -7.68
C SER A 118 5.38 0.67 -9.04
N PRO A 119 5.67 1.92 -9.45
CA PRO A 119 6.49 2.22 -10.64
C PRO A 119 7.85 1.53 -10.65
N GLN A 120 8.41 1.26 -9.47
CA GLN A 120 9.72 0.64 -9.32
C GLN A 120 9.69 -0.88 -9.43
N SER A 121 8.50 -1.49 -9.40
CA SER A 121 8.37 -2.93 -9.62
C SER A 121 8.72 -3.31 -11.07
N PRO A 122 9.18 -4.54 -11.34
CA PRO A 122 9.51 -4.96 -12.70
C PRO A 122 8.37 -4.75 -13.71
N LEU A 123 7.12 -5.01 -13.29
CA LEU A 123 5.94 -4.78 -14.11
C LEU A 123 5.60 -3.28 -14.23
N GLY A 124 5.68 -2.53 -13.13
CA GLY A 124 5.39 -1.10 -13.13
C GLY A 124 6.34 -0.29 -14.01
N ASN A 125 7.62 -0.64 -14.01
CA ASN A 125 8.62 0.01 -14.83
C ASN A 125 8.38 -0.22 -16.33
N LYS A 126 7.88 -1.41 -16.70
CA LYS A 126 7.50 -1.70 -18.10
C LYS A 126 6.19 -1.05 -18.52
N LEU A 127 5.29 -0.79 -17.58
CA LEU A 127 4.01 -0.12 -17.88
C LEU A 127 4.19 1.39 -18.04
N MET A 128 4.97 2.01 -17.17
CA MET A 128 5.10 3.46 -17.09
C MET A 128 5.50 4.10 -18.43
N GLY A 129 4.78 5.16 -18.82
CA GLY A 129 5.03 5.92 -20.05
C GLY A 129 4.46 5.31 -21.33
N ASN A 130 3.97 4.07 -21.30
CA ASN A 130 3.41 3.41 -22.49
C ASN A 130 1.92 3.74 -22.69
N GLU A 131 1.42 3.43 -23.89
CA GLU A 131 0.05 3.74 -24.32
C GLU A 131 -0.74 2.45 -24.63
N VAL A 132 -2.04 2.61 -24.87
CA VAL A 132 -2.91 1.51 -25.32
C VAL A 132 -2.36 0.88 -26.62
N GLY A 133 -2.37 -0.45 -26.68
CA GLY A 133 -1.83 -1.21 -27.81
C GLY A 133 -0.34 -1.56 -27.68
N PHE A 134 0.38 -0.99 -26.72
CA PHE A 134 1.75 -1.40 -26.43
C PHE A 134 1.78 -2.81 -25.81
N SER A 135 2.75 -3.61 -26.25
CA SER A 135 2.96 -4.97 -25.73
C SER A 135 4.40 -5.18 -25.30
N PHE A 136 4.58 -5.90 -24.20
CA PHE A 136 5.89 -6.23 -23.67
C PHE A 136 5.87 -7.63 -23.04
N GLU A 137 7.03 -8.18 -22.75
CA GLU A 137 7.17 -9.47 -22.08
C GLU A 137 7.96 -9.32 -20.79
N ILE A 138 7.55 -10.06 -19.75
CA ILE A 138 8.28 -10.19 -18.50
C ILE A 138 8.16 -11.63 -18.00
N ASN A 139 9.30 -12.24 -17.66
CA ASN A 139 9.38 -13.63 -17.18
C ASN A 139 8.60 -14.63 -18.07
N GLY A 140 8.67 -14.49 -19.39
CA GLY A 140 7.97 -15.34 -20.35
C GLY A 140 6.45 -15.07 -20.48
N THR A 141 5.91 -14.10 -19.76
CA THR A 141 4.51 -13.67 -19.88
C THR A 141 4.41 -12.40 -20.73
N LYS A 142 3.71 -12.49 -21.86
CA LYS A 142 3.42 -11.34 -22.73
C LYS A 142 2.22 -10.56 -22.19
N TYR A 143 2.35 -9.25 -22.06
CA TYR A 143 1.28 -8.32 -21.68
C TYR A 143 0.93 -7.42 -22.85
N LEU A 144 -0.36 -7.20 -23.08
CA LEU A 144 -0.90 -6.21 -24.01
C LEU A 144 -1.73 -5.20 -23.21
N ILE A 145 -1.44 -3.91 -23.35
CA ILE A 145 -2.23 -2.85 -22.73
C ILE A 145 -3.51 -2.66 -23.54
N GLU A 146 -4.65 -2.99 -22.93
CA GLU A 146 -5.97 -2.94 -23.55
C GLU A 146 -6.67 -1.61 -23.30
N SER A 147 -6.50 -1.03 -22.11
CA SER A 147 -7.07 0.28 -21.76
C SER A 147 -6.29 0.96 -20.64
N ILE A 148 -6.39 2.30 -20.61
CA ILE A 148 -5.84 3.16 -19.56
C ILE A 148 -6.98 4.07 -19.11
N GLU A 149 -7.22 4.12 -17.81
CA GLU A 149 -8.12 5.06 -17.14
C GLU A 149 -7.37 5.96 -16.17
#